data_AF-A0A2W6CT31-F1
#
_entry.id   AF-A0A2W6CT31-F1
#
_cell.length_a   1.000
_cell.length_b   1.000
_cell.length_c   1.000
_cell.angle_alpha   90.00
_cell.angle_beta   90.00
_cell.angle_gamma   90.00
#
_symmetry.space_group_name_H-M   'P 1'
#
loop_
_entity.id
_entity.type
_entity.pdbx_description
1 polymer ?
#
loop_
_entity_poly.entity_id
_entity_poly.type
_entity_poly.pdbx_seq_one_letter_code
_entity_poly.pdbx_strand_id
1 'polypeptide(L)'
;MTIKVHHLRPAPGAKTAKMRVGRGEGSKGKTAGRGTKGTKARKNVPATFEGGQMPIHMRLPKLKGFRNRFRTEYQVVNVGDLARLFPTGGTVGPDELVAVGAVRKGLPVKVLGDGDIAGVTLQVSAQGFSASARDKIAAAGGSSTEL
;
A
#
# COMPACT_ATOMS: atom_id res chain seq x y z
N MET A 1 15.16 9.86 40.59
CA MET A 1 16.41 9.27 40.06
C MET A 1 16.46 9.51 38.56
N THR A 2 17.52 10.15 38.06
CA THR A 2 17.62 10.56 36.65
C THR A 2 18.06 9.37 35.78
N ILE A 3 17.41 9.18 34.62
CA ILE A 3 17.84 8.19 33.63
C ILE A 3 19.23 8.59 33.11
N LYS A 4 20.18 7.66 33.19
CA LYS A 4 21.54 7.80 32.66
C LYS A 4 21.69 6.88 31.45
N VAL A 5 22.74 7.09 30.65
CA VAL A 5 22.99 6.32 29.41
C VAL A 5 22.98 4.80 29.64
N HIS A 6 23.53 4.30 30.75
CA HIS A 6 23.58 2.87 31.08
C HIS A 6 22.23 2.25 31.52
N HIS A 7 21.18 3.06 31.68
CA HIS A 7 19.83 2.56 31.95
C HIS A 7 19.08 2.20 30.65
N LEU A 8 19.53 2.66 29.48
CA LEU A 8 18.88 2.39 28.21
C LEU A 8 19.13 0.96 27.76
N ARG A 9 18.05 0.21 27.52
CA ARG A 9 18.08 -1.16 26.99
C ARG A 9 17.04 -1.28 25.86
N PRO A 10 17.31 -2.05 24.80
CA PRO A 10 16.31 -2.31 23.78
C PRO A 10 15.13 -3.09 24.37
N ALA A 11 13.95 -2.96 23.77
CA ALA A 11 12.80 -3.78 24.12
C ALA A 11 13.13 -5.28 23.96
N PRO A 12 12.59 -6.17 24.81
CA PRO A 12 12.80 -7.61 24.68
C PRO A 12 12.48 -8.09 23.25
N GLY A 13 13.41 -8.83 22.63
CA GLY A 13 13.25 -9.34 21.26
C GLY A 13 13.58 -8.36 20.14
N ALA A 14 13.79 -7.07 20.41
CA ALA A 14 14.12 -6.07 19.38
C ALA A 14 15.48 -6.33 18.70
N LYS A 15 16.38 -7.05 19.36
CA LYS A 15 17.67 -7.48 18.82
C LYS A 15 17.84 -8.98 19.02
N THR A 16 18.00 -9.70 17.92
CA THR A 16 18.31 -11.13 17.93
C THR A 16 19.79 -11.35 17.59
N ALA A 17 20.40 -12.35 18.22
CA ALA A 17 21.79 -12.67 17.96
C ALA A 17 21.95 -13.19 16.52
N LYS A 18 22.89 -12.61 15.76
CA LYS A 18 23.19 -13.06 14.40
C LYS A 18 23.87 -14.42 14.46
N MET A 19 23.33 -15.38 13.71
CA MET A 19 23.97 -16.68 13.58
C MET A 19 25.24 -16.57 12.72
N ARG A 20 26.40 -16.79 13.34
CA ARG A 20 27.72 -16.77 12.67
C ARG A 20 28.06 -18.15 12.16
N VAL A 21 27.81 -18.39 10.87
CA VAL A 21 28.11 -19.67 10.19
C VAL A 21 29.62 -19.95 10.13
N GLY A 22 30.01 -21.23 10.09
CA GLY A 22 31.41 -21.65 9.97
C GLY A 22 32.26 -21.35 11.20
N ARG A 23 31.69 -21.45 12.41
CA ARG A 23 32.38 -21.24 13.69
C ARG A 23 32.07 -22.41 14.65
N GLY A 24 32.85 -23.48 14.53
CA GLY A 24 32.71 -24.69 15.34
C GLY A 24 31.53 -25.59 14.94
N GLU A 25 31.60 -26.86 15.34
CA GLU A 25 30.58 -27.89 15.01
C GLU A 25 29.27 -27.70 15.77
N GLY A 26 29.27 -27.06 16.96
CA GLY A 26 28.04 -26.77 17.73
C GLY A 26 27.15 -25.66 17.14
N SER A 27 27.60 -24.99 16.07
CA SER A 27 26.82 -24.04 15.26
C SER A 27 26.57 -24.66 13.87
N LYS A 28 26.23 -23.88 12.85
CA LYS A 28 26.35 -24.34 11.46
C LYS A 28 27.81 -24.39 11.04
N GLY A 29 28.54 -25.35 11.59
CA GLY A 29 29.94 -25.66 11.31
C GLY A 29 30.15 -26.30 9.94
N LYS A 30 31.42 -26.53 9.59
CA LYS A 30 31.93 -27.25 8.40
C LYS A 30 31.39 -26.78 7.03
N THR A 31 30.11 -27.00 6.76
CA THR A 31 29.44 -26.67 5.49
C THR A 31 28.66 -25.36 5.52
N ALA A 32 28.53 -24.72 6.69
CA ALA A 32 27.79 -23.47 6.85
C ALA A 32 26.31 -23.55 6.36
N GLY A 33 25.72 -24.76 6.33
CA GLY A 33 24.35 -25.00 5.84
C GLY A 33 24.24 -25.13 4.32
N ARG A 34 25.35 -25.21 3.59
CA ARG A 34 25.35 -25.37 2.11
C ARG A 34 25.38 -26.82 1.61
N GLY A 35 25.44 -27.80 2.53
CA GLY A 35 25.61 -29.22 2.16
C GLY A 35 27.06 -29.55 1.74
N THR A 36 27.27 -30.71 1.14
CA THR A 36 28.63 -31.25 0.89
C THR A 36 29.26 -30.79 -0.43
N LYS A 37 28.59 -31.02 -1.56
CA LYS A 37 29.12 -30.75 -2.92
C LYS A 37 28.02 -30.21 -3.84
N GLY A 38 28.38 -29.86 -5.08
CA GLY A 38 27.47 -29.36 -6.11
C GLY A 38 27.45 -27.85 -6.26
N THR A 39 26.70 -27.34 -7.24
CA THR A 39 26.69 -25.91 -7.60
C THR A 39 26.24 -25.02 -6.45
N LYS A 40 25.24 -25.42 -5.65
CA LYS A 40 24.77 -24.65 -4.48
C LYS A 40 25.74 -24.67 -3.29
N ALA A 41 26.63 -25.66 -3.24
CA ALA A 41 27.69 -25.71 -2.24
C ALA A 41 28.84 -24.75 -2.58
N ARG A 42 29.19 -24.64 -3.88
CA ARG A 42 30.32 -23.84 -4.37
C ARG A 42 29.95 -22.40 -4.75
N LYS A 43 28.72 -22.21 -5.26
CA LYS A 43 28.18 -20.95 -5.83
C LYS A 43 26.68 -20.86 -5.57
N ASN A 44 25.99 -19.95 -6.25
CA ASN A 44 24.53 -19.82 -6.25
C ASN A 44 24.00 -20.07 -7.67
N VAL A 45 22.77 -20.58 -7.77
CA VAL A 45 22.07 -20.79 -9.04
C VAL A 45 21.14 -19.59 -9.29
N PRO A 46 21.08 -19.02 -10.51
CA PRO A 46 20.15 -17.94 -10.83
C PRO A 46 18.69 -18.34 -10.57
N ALA A 47 17.89 -17.42 -10.04
CA ALA A 47 16.48 -17.68 -9.73
C ALA A 47 15.61 -17.96 -10.97
N THR A 48 16.04 -17.49 -12.15
CA THR A 48 15.35 -17.67 -13.43
C THR A 48 15.65 -19.00 -14.11
N PHE A 49 16.61 -19.79 -13.60
CA PHE A 49 17.04 -21.04 -14.20
C PHE A 49 16.31 -22.25 -13.59
N GLU A 50 15.62 -23.02 -14.43
CA GLU A 50 14.79 -24.16 -14.01
C GLU A 50 15.39 -25.53 -14.41
N GLY A 51 16.72 -25.67 -14.40
CA GLY A 51 17.35 -26.97 -14.62
C GLY A 51 17.48 -27.40 -16.08
N GLY A 52 17.37 -26.47 -17.03
CA GLY A 52 17.57 -26.70 -18.47
C GLY A 52 16.28 -26.77 -19.28
N GLN A 53 15.13 -26.85 -18.63
CA GLN A 53 13.84 -26.67 -19.30
C GLN A 53 13.61 -25.20 -19.67
N MET A 54 12.72 -24.92 -20.64
CA MET A 54 12.30 -23.54 -20.90
C MET A 54 11.69 -22.93 -19.62
N PRO A 55 12.15 -21.77 -19.13
CA PRO A 55 11.61 -21.18 -17.90
C PRO A 55 10.15 -20.71 -18.00
N ILE A 56 9.44 -20.62 -16.87
CA ILE A 56 8.02 -20.22 -16.82
C ILE A 56 7.77 -18.84 -17.45
N HIS A 57 8.66 -17.86 -17.20
CA HIS A 57 8.56 -16.51 -17.73
C HIS A 57 8.79 -16.43 -19.24
N MET A 58 9.26 -17.51 -19.88
CA MET A 58 9.39 -17.66 -21.32
C MET A 58 8.27 -18.50 -21.94
N ARG A 59 7.70 -19.45 -21.19
CA ARG A 59 6.58 -20.30 -21.67
C ARG A 59 5.27 -19.54 -21.75
N LEU A 60 5.02 -18.63 -20.81
CA LEU A 60 3.77 -17.88 -20.76
C LEU A 60 3.78 -16.74 -21.78
N PRO A 61 2.67 -16.50 -22.50
CA PRO A 61 2.56 -15.34 -23.37
C PRO A 61 2.64 -14.06 -22.53
N LYS A 62 3.17 -12.99 -23.14
CA LYS A 62 3.17 -11.66 -22.51
C LYS A 62 1.74 -11.18 -22.29
N LEU A 63 1.52 -10.44 -21.20
CA LEU A 63 0.23 -9.79 -20.96
C LEU A 63 -0.14 -8.89 -22.15
N LYS A 64 -1.39 -8.97 -22.58
CA LYS A 64 -1.93 -8.21 -23.71
C LYS A 64 -2.05 -6.71 -23.40
N GLY A 65 -2.03 -5.89 -24.44
CA GLY A 65 -2.26 -4.44 -24.38
C GLY A 65 -1.00 -3.60 -24.15
N PHE A 66 -1.20 -2.32 -23.84
CA PHE A 66 -0.15 -1.35 -23.58
C PHE A 66 -0.51 -0.46 -22.39
N ARG A 67 0.49 0.16 -21.76
CA ARG A 67 0.26 1.18 -20.74
C ARG A 67 0.10 2.54 -21.42
N ASN A 68 -1.12 3.10 -21.42
CA ASN A 68 -1.35 4.46 -21.91
C ASN A 68 -0.62 5.48 -21.02
N ARG A 69 0.35 6.21 -21.59
CA ARG A 69 1.13 7.23 -20.88
C ARG A 69 0.29 8.45 -20.45
N PHE A 70 -0.81 8.71 -21.15
CA PHE A 70 -1.70 9.84 -20.90
C PHE A 70 -2.92 9.45 -20.04
N ARG A 71 -2.91 8.27 -19.40
CA ARG A 71 -3.99 7.87 -18.48
C ARG A 71 -4.01 8.82 -17.28
N THR A 72 -5.10 9.56 -17.13
CA THR A 72 -5.40 10.30 -15.89
C THR A 72 -5.85 9.32 -14.81
N GLU A 73 -5.03 9.14 -13.79
CA GLU A 73 -5.33 8.28 -12.64
C GLU A 73 -5.94 9.13 -11.52
N TYR A 74 -7.17 8.82 -11.16
CA TYR A 74 -7.89 9.49 -10.08
C TYR A 74 -7.64 8.79 -8.75
N GLN A 75 -7.53 9.58 -7.69
CA GLN A 75 -7.67 9.08 -6.33
C GLN A 75 -9.16 8.96 -6.00
N VAL A 76 -9.54 7.88 -5.34
CA VAL A 76 -10.95 7.61 -5.04
C VAL A 76 -11.28 7.91 -3.59
N VAL A 77 -12.44 8.50 -3.35
CA VAL A 77 -13.01 8.68 -2.01
C VAL A 77 -14.47 8.24 -2.05
N ASN A 78 -14.89 7.42 -1.09
CA ASN A 78 -16.25 6.93 -1.02
C ASN A 78 -17.13 7.84 -0.15
N VAL A 79 -18.43 7.90 -0.43
CA VAL A 79 -19.38 8.69 0.37
C VAL A 79 -19.45 8.24 1.84
N GLY A 80 -19.28 6.95 2.12
CA GLY A 80 -19.20 6.45 3.50
C GLY A 80 -17.96 6.96 4.26
N ASP A 81 -16.82 7.10 3.58
CA ASP A 81 -15.63 7.71 4.18
C ASP A 81 -15.83 9.19 4.45
N LEU A 82 -16.53 9.89 3.55
CA LEU A 82 -16.86 11.30 3.77
C LEU A 82 -17.73 11.50 5.01
N ALA A 83 -18.76 10.67 5.21
CA ALA A 83 -19.60 10.74 6.41
C ALA A 83 -18.81 10.48 7.70
N ARG A 84 -17.86 9.53 7.68
CA ARG A 84 -16.99 9.22 8.83
C ARG A 84 -16.00 10.35 9.14
N LEU A 85 -15.45 10.98 8.10
CA LEU A 85 -14.41 12.00 8.25
C LEU A 85 -14.97 13.39 8.53
N PHE A 86 -16.20 13.67 8.09
CA PHE A 86 -16.87 14.95 8.26
C PHE A 86 -18.23 14.78 8.96
N PRO A 87 -18.26 14.36 10.24
CA PRO A 87 -19.52 14.06 10.95
C PRO A 87 -20.41 15.30 11.17
N THR A 88 -19.82 16.50 11.19
CA THR A 88 -20.55 17.78 11.32
C THR A 88 -21.11 18.30 10.00
N GLY A 89 -20.80 17.63 8.88
CA GLY A 89 -21.05 18.15 7.54
C GLY A 89 -20.16 19.34 7.20
N GLY A 90 -20.41 19.94 6.04
CA GLY A 90 -19.69 21.12 5.56
C GLY A 90 -19.23 21.02 4.11
N THR A 91 -18.38 21.98 3.74
CA THR A 91 -17.71 22.02 2.43
C THR A 91 -16.54 21.04 2.44
N VAL A 92 -16.47 20.21 1.39
CA VAL A 92 -15.42 19.19 1.20
C VAL A 92 -14.86 19.28 -0.21
N GLY A 93 -13.72 19.92 -0.33
CA GLY A 93 -12.91 20.06 -1.53
C GLY A 93 -11.58 19.30 -1.43
N PRO A 94 -10.73 19.39 -2.46
CA PRO A 94 -9.47 18.67 -2.50
C PRO A 94 -8.53 19.02 -1.34
N ASP A 95 -8.49 20.29 -0.92
CA ASP A 95 -7.61 20.74 0.16
C ASP A 95 -8.07 20.24 1.53
N GLU A 96 -9.38 20.22 1.79
CA GLU A 96 -9.96 19.68 3.03
C GLU A 96 -9.77 18.15 3.12
N LEU A 97 -9.92 17.44 2.00
CA LEU A 97 -9.63 16.01 1.92
C LEU A 97 -8.15 15.71 2.20
N VAL A 98 -7.23 16.58 1.77
CA VAL A 98 -5.80 16.46 2.08
C VAL A 98 -5.53 16.76 3.56
N ALA A 99 -6.16 17.78 4.13
CA ALA A 99 -5.98 18.16 5.53
C ALA A 99 -6.38 17.04 6.50
N VAL A 100 -7.46 16.32 6.18
CA VAL A 100 -7.94 15.16 6.96
C VAL A 100 -7.15 13.87 6.61
N GLY A 101 -6.33 13.89 5.57
CA GLY A 101 -5.51 12.75 5.14
C GLY A 101 -6.28 11.68 4.35
N ALA A 102 -7.43 12.05 3.77
CA ALA A 102 -8.23 11.16 2.92
C ALA A 102 -7.60 10.95 1.54
N VAL A 103 -6.91 11.96 1.00
CA VAL A 103 -6.25 11.92 -0.31
C VAL A 103 -4.85 12.52 -0.26
N ARG A 104 -4.00 12.18 -1.23
CA ARG A 104 -2.70 12.82 -1.41
C ARG A 104 -2.84 14.13 -2.17
N LYS A 105 -1.97 15.10 -1.88
CA LYS A 105 -1.92 16.38 -2.58
C LYS A 105 -1.49 16.21 -4.05
N GLY A 106 -2.08 17.00 -4.95
CA GLY A 106 -1.61 17.17 -6.33
C GLY A 106 -2.08 16.11 -7.34
N LEU A 107 -3.02 15.25 -6.98
CA LEU A 107 -3.66 14.29 -7.89
C LEU A 107 -5.17 14.53 -7.94
N PRO A 108 -5.82 14.32 -9.10
CA PRO A 108 -7.25 14.52 -9.24
C PRO A 108 -8.03 13.51 -8.40
N VAL A 109 -9.17 13.94 -7.86
CA VAL A 109 -10.02 13.15 -6.97
C VAL A 109 -11.33 12.81 -7.67
N LYS A 110 -11.75 11.55 -7.52
CA LYS A 110 -13.05 11.06 -7.98
C LYS A 110 -13.85 10.52 -6.79
N VAL A 111 -15.06 11.02 -6.60
CA VAL A 111 -15.94 10.55 -5.53
C VAL A 111 -16.80 9.39 -6.02
N LEU A 112 -16.86 8.33 -5.23
CA LEU A 112 -17.58 7.09 -5.52
C LEU A 112 -18.70 6.83 -4.50
N GLY A 113 -19.75 6.16 -4.95
CA GLY A 113 -20.98 5.98 -4.17
C GLY A 113 -21.01 4.79 -3.22
N ASP A 114 -19.87 4.28 -2.74
CA ASP A 114 -19.87 3.20 -1.75
C ASP A 114 -20.10 3.71 -0.32
N GLY A 115 -20.83 2.94 0.49
CA GLY A 115 -21.28 3.34 1.83
C GLY A 115 -22.51 4.26 1.86
N ASP A 116 -22.90 4.67 3.07
CA ASP A 116 -24.04 5.57 3.33
C ASP A 116 -23.54 6.91 3.89
N ILE A 117 -24.22 7.99 3.52
CA ILE A 117 -23.87 9.37 3.88
C ILE A 117 -24.46 9.79 5.24
N ALA A 118 -25.19 8.90 5.90
CA ALA A 118 -25.67 8.99 7.29
C ALA A 118 -26.45 10.29 7.61
N GLY A 119 -27.12 10.89 6.61
CA GLY A 119 -27.87 12.14 6.78
C GLY A 119 -27.00 13.39 6.94
N VAL A 120 -25.70 13.29 6.70
CA VAL A 120 -24.77 14.43 6.74
C VAL A 120 -24.87 15.21 5.45
N THR A 121 -25.20 16.50 5.54
CA THR A 121 -25.21 17.42 4.41
C THR A 121 -23.78 17.83 4.06
N LEU A 122 -23.30 17.43 2.89
CA LEU A 122 -21.95 17.75 2.39
C LEU A 122 -22.03 18.55 1.09
N GLN A 123 -21.20 19.58 0.96
CA GLN A 123 -20.97 20.31 -0.28
C GLN A 123 -19.63 19.86 -0.86
N VAL A 124 -19.66 18.89 -1.78
CA VAL A 124 -18.46 18.20 -2.24
C VAL A 124 -17.98 18.77 -3.57
N SER A 125 -16.72 19.21 -3.62
CA SER A 125 -16.03 19.72 -4.81
C SER A 125 -14.91 18.75 -5.24
N ALA A 126 -15.01 18.16 -6.43
CA ALA A 126 -14.00 17.21 -6.94
C ALA A 126 -13.95 17.20 -8.47
N GLN A 127 -12.87 16.64 -9.05
CA GLN A 127 -12.68 16.56 -10.51
C GLN A 127 -13.53 15.48 -11.18
N GLY A 128 -14.25 14.65 -10.42
CA GLY A 128 -15.16 13.67 -10.99
C GLY A 128 -16.03 12.98 -9.96
N PHE A 129 -17.19 12.50 -10.39
CA PHE A 129 -18.15 11.80 -9.53
C PHE A 129 -18.69 10.55 -10.24
N SER A 130 -19.01 9.49 -9.50
CA SER A 130 -19.87 8.41 -10.01
C SER A 130 -21.35 8.83 -9.98
N ALA A 131 -22.18 8.27 -10.86
CA ALA A 131 -23.62 8.52 -10.85
C ALA A 131 -24.23 8.22 -9.47
N SER A 132 -23.90 7.05 -8.91
CA SER A 132 -24.31 6.65 -7.56
C SER A 132 -23.88 7.60 -6.44
N ALA A 133 -22.74 8.28 -6.59
CA ALA A 133 -22.29 9.26 -5.60
C ALA A 133 -23.14 10.53 -5.68
N ARG A 134 -23.41 11.02 -6.90
CA ARG A 134 -24.25 12.21 -7.12
C ARG A 134 -25.65 12.00 -6.54
N ASP A 135 -26.26 10.84 -6.79
CA ASP A 135 -27.60 10.51 -6.30
C ASP A 135 -27.65 10.46 -4.77
N LYS A 136 -26.66 9.81 -4.13
CA LYS A 136 -26.58 9.73 -2.67
C LYS A 136 -26.32 11.07 -2.00
N ILE A 137 -25.45 11.91 -2.57
CA ILE A 137 -25.18 13.25 -2.06
C ILE A 137 -26.43 14.13 -2.19
N ALA A 138 -27.14 14.07 -3.32
CA ALA A 138 -28.38 14.81 -3.52
C ALA A 138 -29.51 14.31 -2.60
N ALA A 139 -29.63 13.00 -2.39
CA ALA A 139 -30.63 12.40 -1.48
C ALA A 139 -30.45 12.86 -0.04
N ALA A 140 -29.22 13.16 0.40
CA ALA A 140 -28.94 13.73 1.70
C ALA A 140 -28.99 15.27 1.76
N GLY A 141 -29.45 15.93 0.69
CA GLY A 141 -29.55 17.39 0.63
C GLY A 141 -28.20 18.10 0.46
N GLY A 142 -27.15 17.38 0.06
CA GLY A 142 -25.84 17.93 -0.26
C GLY A 142 -25.72 18.41 -1.72
N SER A 143 -24.63 19.10 -2.03
CA SER A 143 -24.31 19.55 -3.40
C SER A 143 -23.05 18.85 -3.92
N SER A 144 -23.03 18.51 -5.21
CA SER A 144 -21.83 18.00 -5.89
C SER A 144 -21.41 18.96 -7.00
N THR A 145 -20.22 19.55 -6.85
CA THR A 145 -19.64 20.50 -7.81
C THR A 145 -18.44 19.86 -8.49
N GLU A 146 -18.52 19.71 -9.81
CA GLU A 146 -17.43 19.19 -10.62
C GLU A 146 -16.50 20.33 -11.07
N LEU A 147 -15.20 20.17 -10.80
CA LEU A 147 -14.14 21.16 -11.09
C LEU A 147 -13.48 20.94 -12.46
#